data_AF-A0A950P7J6-F1
#
_entry.id   AF-A0A950P7J6-F1
#
_cell.length_a   1.000
_cell.length_b   1.000
_cell.length_c   1.000
_cell.angle_alpha   90.00
_cell.angle_beta   90.00
_cell.angle_gamma   90.00
#
_symmetry.space_group_name_H-M   'P 1'
#
loop_
_entity.id
_entity.type
_entity.pdbx_description
1 polymer ?
#
loop_
_entity_poly.entity_id
_entity_poly.type
_entity_poly.pdbx_seq_one_letter_code
_entity_poly.pdbx_strand_id
1 'polypeptide(L)'
;ARAALRDDLHNLHRSLTEEVLESALHESDGDAAIEGWFERNEVAAQRTLSMLADIKASRAYDTTTLPVALREVRNLIRAGAVPTGVTRPVLPAMPAPS
;
A
#
# COMPACT_ATOMS: atom_id res chain seq x y z
N ALA A 1 21.75 -7.94 9.44
CA ALA A 1 20.39 -7.71 9.98
C ALA A 1 19.90 -6.27 9.77
N ARG A 2 20.55 -5.25 10.35
CA ARG A 2 20.09 -3.85 10.25
C ARG A 2 19.95 -3.31 8.82
N ALA A 3 20.88 -3.65 7.92
CA ALA A 3 20.80 -3.27 6.51
C ALA A 3 19.54 -3.86 5.83
N ALA A 4 19.31 -5.17 5.96
CA ALA A 4 18.12 -5.82 5.41
C ALA A 4 16.80 -5.22 5.92
N LEU A 5 16.70 -4.88 7.22
CA LEU A 5 15.52 -4.22 7.77
C LEU A 5 15.27 -2.83 7.17
N ARG A 6 16.34 -2.08 6.90
CA ARG A 6 16.25 -0.77 6.24
C ARG A 6 15.81 -0.92 4.79
N ASP A 7 16.37 -1.89 4.08
CA ASP A 7 16.03 -2.16 2.68
C ASP A 7 14.56 -2.61 2.58
N ASP A 8 14.09 -3.47 3.48
CA ASP A 8 12.68 -3.85 3.60
C ASP A 8 11.77 -2.65 3.85
N LEU A 9 12.17 -1.72 4.74
CA LEU A 9 11.40 -0.50 5.00
C LEU A 9 11.29 0.39 3.75
N HIS A 10 12.39 0.56 3.01
CA HIS A 10 12.37 1.34 1.77
C HIS A 10 11.49 0.68 0.71
N ASN A 11 11.52 -0.64 0.61
CA ASN A 11 10.64 -1.39 -0.30
C ASN A 11 9.16 -1.20 0.08
N LEU A 12 8.82 -1.27 1.37
CA LEU A 12 7.43 -1.02 1.83
C LEU A 12 6.99 0.41 1.54
N HIS A 13 7.86 1.40 1.74
CA HIS A 13 7.54 2.79 1.43
C HIS A 13 7.22 2.97 -0.05
N ARG A 14 8.06 2.40 -0.93
CA ARG A 14 7.83 2.43 -2.38
C ARG A 14 6.51 1.79 -2.76
N SER A 15 6.23 0.58 -2.25
CA SER A 15 4.97 -0.10 -2.56
C SER A 15 3.75 0.67 -2.07
N LEU A 16 3.81 1.30 -0.90
CA LEU A 16 2.72 2.15 -0.42
C LEU A 16 2.49 3.36 -1.34
N THR A 17 3.57 4.00 -1.82
CA THR A 17 3.46 5.11 -2.76
C THR A 17 2.84 4.66 -4.09
N GLU A 18 3.26 3.51 -4.63
CA GLU A 18 2.69 2.93 -5.85
C GLU A 18 1.18 2.68 -5.66
N GLU A 19 0.76 2.07 -4.55
CA GLU A 19 -0.65 1.84 -4.23
C GLU A 19 -1.47 3.13 -4.12
N VAL A 20 -0.96 4.15 -3.43
CA VAL A 20 -1.64 5.44 -3.31
C VAL A 20 -1.84 6.07 -4.70
N LEU A 21 -0.80 6.07 -5.53
CA LEU A 21 -0.82 6.63 -6.88
C LEU A 21 -1.76 5.87 -7.82
N GLU A 22 -1.75 4.54 -7.80
CA GLU A 22 -2.66 3.71 -8.61
C GLU A 22 -4.13 3.94 -8.25
N SER A 23 -4.35 4.36 -7.01
CA SER A 23 -5.69 4.55 -6.48
C SER A 23 -6.32 5.92 -6.77
N ALA A 24 -5.50 6.89 -7.18
CA ALA A 24 -5.99 8.07 -7.88
C ALA A 24 -6.29 7.69 -9.32
N LEU A 25 -7.58 7.48 -9.62
CA LEU A 25 -8.09 7.20 -10.97
C LEU A 25 -7.86 8.40 -11.92
N HIS A 26 -6.61 8.63 -12.32
CA HIS A 26 -6.17 9.72 -13.21
C HIS A 26 -6.31 11.14 -12.62
N GLU A 27 -6.57 11.28 -11.33
CA GLU A 27 -6.51 12.59 -10.68
C GLU A 27 -5.06 13.04 -10.53
N SER A 28 -4.77 14.27 -10.97
CA SER A 28 -3.44 14.88 -10.86
C SER A 28 -3.13 15.42 -9.46
N ASP A 29 -4.04 15.22 -8.50
CA ASP A 29 -3.91 15.71 -7.13
C ASP A 29 -3.45 14.59 -6.19
N GLY A 30 -2.27 14.79 -5.61
CA GLY A 30 -1.66 13.84 -4.68
C GLY A 30 -2.38 13.78 -3.34
N ASP A 31 -2.98 14.87 -2.88
CA ASP A 31 -3.69 14.89 -1.60
C ASP A 31 -4.99 14.09 -1.70
N ALA A 32 -5.73 14.25 -2.80
CA ALA A 32 -6.91 13.44 -3.12
C ALA A 32 -6.57 11.95 -3.25
N ALA A 33 -5.41 11.61 -3.83
CA ALA A 33 -4.92 10.22 -3.91
C ALA A 33 -4.72 9.60 -2.52
N ILE A 34 -4.09 10.35 -1.62
CA ILE A 34 -3.82 9.93 -0.24
C ILE A 34 -5.12 9.77 0.53
N GLU A 35 -6.03 10.75 0.43
CA GLU A 35 -7.32 10.73 1.12
C GLU A 35 -8.18 9.55 0.65
N GLY A 36 -8.33 9.38 -0.67
CA GLY A 36 -9.08 8.25 -1.22
C GLY A 36 -8.48 6.89 -0.84
N TRP A 37 -7.14 6.77 -0.81
CA TRP A 37 -6.49 5.56 -0.30
C TRP A 37 -6.76 5.33 1.19
N PHE A 38 -6.68 6.39 1.99
CA PHE A 38 -6.91 6.29 3.43
C PHE A 38 -8.35 5.90 3.75
N GLU A 39 -9.35 6.53 3.11
CA GLU A 39 -10.77 6.21 3.29
C GLU A 39 -11.07 4.72 3.02
N ARG A 40 -10.52 4.16 1.93
CA ARG A 40 -10.71 2.74 1.61
C ARG A 40 -10.02 1.79 2.59
N ASN A 41 -8.96 2.26 3.25
CA ASN A 41 -8.11 1.45 4.12
C ASN A 41 -8.23 1.83 5.60
N GLU A 42 -9.21 2.68 5.96
CA GLU A 42 -9.24 3.42 7.22
C GLU A 42 -8.98 2.54 8.44
N VAL A 43 -9.73 1.43 8.57
CA VAL A 43 -9.61 0.49 9.70
C VAL A 43 -8.21 -0.12 9.80
N ALA A 44 -7.67 -0.59 8.66
CA ALA A 44 -6.37 -1.24 8.62
C ALA A 44 -5.22 -0.23 8.80
N ALA A 45 -5.35 0.97 8.22
CA ALA A 45 -4.42 2.06 8.36
C ALA A 45 -4.35 2.53 9.81
N GLN A 46 -5.50 2.76 10.45
CA GLN A 46 -5.58 3.22 11.84
C GLN A 46 -5.01 2.20 12.83
N ARG A 47 -5.26 0.90 12.60
CA ARG A 47 -4.64 -0.18 13.38
C ARG A 47 -3.12 -0.17 13.26
N THR A 48 -2.62 0.00 12.03
CA THR A 48 -1.17 0.03 11.75
C THR A 48 -0.51 1.26 12.38
N LEU A 49 -1.14 2.44 12.29
CA LEU A 49 -0.68 3.67 12.91
C LEU A 49 -0.64 3.56 14.45
N SER A 50 -1.68 3.00 15.06
CA SER A 50 -1.73 2.75 16.51
C SER A 50 -0.57 1.86 16.96
N MET A 51 -0.32 0.76 16.25
CA MET A 51 0.81 -0.13 16.55
C MET A 51 2.16 0.59 16.43
N LEU A 52 2.36 1.41 15.40
CA LEU A 52 3.59 2.19 15.23
C LEU A 52 3.77 3.22 16.37
N ALA A 53 2.68 3.83 16.84
CA ALA A 53 2.69 4.74 17.98
C ALA A 53 3.11 4.02 19.27
N ASP A 54 2.57 2.83 19.53
CA ASP A 54 2.93 2.01 20.69
C ASP A 54 4.42 1.62 20.67
N ILE A 55 4.93 1.23 19.50
CA ILE A 55 6.36 0.90 19.33
C ILE A 55 7.23 2.11 19.64
N LYS A 56 6.89 3.28 19.08
CA LYS A 56 7.62 4.54 19.32
C LYS A 56 7.60 4.93 20.80
N ALA A 57 6.47 4.70 21.49
CA ALA A 57 6.30 5.00 22.91
C ALA A 57 7.10 4.04 23.82
N SER A 58 7.18 2.76 23.45
CA SER A 58 7.82 1.71 24.27
C SER A 58 9.32 1.88 24.49
N ARG A 59 10.03 2.67 23.65
CA ARG A 59 11.51 2.80 23.57
C ARG A 59 12.29 1.47 23.48
N ALA A 60 11.61 0.33 23.46
CA ALA A 60 12.16 -1.00 23.29
C ALA A 60 12.21 -1.32 21.79
N TYR A 61 13.22 -0.77 21.12
CA TYR A 61 13.53 -1.10 19.74
C TYR A 61 14.24 -2.45 19.67
N ASP A 62 13.53 -3.53 20.01
CA ASP A 62 14.10 -4.87 20.02
C ASP A 62 14.09 -5.52 18.62
N THR A 63 14.97 -6.49 18.42
CA THR A 63 15.09 -7.35 17.24
C THR A 63 13.81 -8.10 16.87
N THR A 64 12.84 -8.21 17.78
CA THR A 64 11.58 -8.95 17.59
C THR A 64 10.40 -8.04 17.24
N THR A 65 10.36 -6.81 17.72
CA THR A 65 9.22 -5.88 17.54
C THR A 65 9.21 -5.22 16.17
N LEU A 66 10.39 -4.84 15.65
CA LEU A 66 10.49 -4.20 14.33
C LEU A 66 10.03 -5.10 13.17
N PRO A 67 10.43 -6.38 13.08
CA PRO A 67 9.96 -7.27 12.02
C PRO A 67 8.45 -7.48 12.02
N VAL A 68 7.83 -7.53 13.21
CA VAL A 68 6.37 -7.65 13.34
C VAL A 68 5.70 -6.40 12.79
N ALA A 69 6.19 -5.21 13.11
CA ALA A 69 5.67 -3.96 12.58
C ALA A 69 5.76 -3.91 11.04
N LEU A 70 6.91 -4.29 10.47
CA LEU A 70 7.10 -4.33 9.01
C LEU A 70 6.13 -5.31 8.33
N ARG A 71 5.79 -6.43 8.99
CA ARG A 71 4.81 -7.39 8.46
C ARG A 71 3.40 -6.82 8.45
N GLU A 72 3.01 -6.09 9.48
CA GLU A 72 1.66 -5.50 9.55
C GLU A 72 1.51 -4.38 8.53
N VAL A 73 2.54 -3.54 8.32
CA VAL A 73 2.58 -2.57 7.22
C VAL A 73 2.45 -3.26 5.86
N ARG A 74 3.12 -4.40 5.65
CA ARG A 74 3.01 -5.18 4.41
C ARG A 74 1.59 -5.72 4.19
N ASN A 75 0.93 -6.14 5.26
CA ASN A 75 -0.44 -6.64 5.21
C ASN A 75 -1.41 -5.50 4.85
N LEU A 76 -1.21 -4.31 5.40
CA LEU A 76 -1.97 -3.10 5.04
C LEU A 76 -1.83 -2.79 3.54
N ILE A 77 -0.60 -2.73 3.03
CA ILE A 77 -0.33 -2.44 1.61
C ILE A 77 -1.01 -3.48 0.71
N ARG A 78 -0.93 -4.77 1.06
CA ARG A 78 -1.60 -5.85 0.31
C ARG A 78 -3.13 -5.81 0.39
N ALA A 79 -3.70 -5.33 1.49
CA ALA A 79 -5.14 -5.21 1.65
C ALA A 79 -5.71 -4.01 0.86
N GLY A 80 -4.90 -2.96 0.69
CA GLY A 80 -5.24 -1.78 -0.10
C GLY A 80 -5.10 -1.95 -1.61
N ALA A 81 -4.35 -2.97 -2.05
CA ALA A 81 -4.27 -3.39 -3.44
C ALA A 81 -5.66 -3.71 -3.98
N VAL A 82 -6.18 -2.80 -4.81
CA VAL A 82 -7.37 -3.06 -5.61
C VAL A 82 -7.05 -4.29 -6.46
N PRO A 83 -7.82 -5.39 -6.36
CA PRO A 83 -7.65 -6.50 -7.28
C PRO A 83 -7.86 -5.93 -8.68
N THR A 84 -6.78 -5.85 -9.46
CA THR A 84 -6.77 -5.38 -10.83
C THR A 84 -7.51 -6.41 -11.69
N GLY A 85 -8.82 -6.50 -11.52
CA GLY A 85 -9.75 -7.12 -12.46
C GLY A 85 -9.90 -6.23 -13.68
N VAL A 86 -8.79 -5.83 -14.32
CA VAL A 86 -8.82 -5.26 -15.66
C VAL A 86 -9.18 -6.41 -16.60
N THR A 87 -10.49 -6.60 -16.73
CA THR A 87 -11.06 -7.33 -17.86
C THR A 87 -10.76 -6.45 -19.07
N ARG A 88 -9.61 -6.69 -19.69
CA ARG A 88 -9.20 -6.00 -20.91
C ARG A 88 -10.34 -6.18 -21.92
N PRO A 89 -11.00 -5.12 -22.41
CA PRO A 89 -12.08 -5.28 -23.37
C PRO A 89 -11.49 -5.93 -24.62
N VAL A 90 -11.97 -7.14 -24.94
CA VAL A 90 -11.69 -7.77 -26.22
C VAL A 90 -12.35 -6.91 -27.29
N LEU A 91 -11.54 -6.15 -28.04
CA LEU A 91 -12.03 -5.42 -29.20
C LEU A 91 -12.67 -6.43 -30.17
N PRO A 92 -13.95 -6.27 -30.54
CA PRO A 92 -14.57 -7.17 -31.52
C PRO A 92 -13.84 -7.03 -32.86
N ALA A 93 -13.48 -8.18 -33.46
CA ALA A 93 -12.88 -8.23 -34.77
C ALA A 93 -13.81 -7.56 -35.79
N MET A 94 -13.34 -6.50 -36.45
CA MET A 94 -14.06 -5.86 -37.55
C MET A 94 -14.24 -6.87 -38.70
N PRO A 95 -15.45 -7.01 -39.27
CA PRO A 95 -15.65 -7.82 -40.46
C PRO A 95 -14.98 -7.14 -41.67
N ALA A 96 -14.27 -7.93 -42.47
CA ALA A 96 -13.63 -7.48 -43.70
C ALA A 96 -14.68 -6.94 -44.70
N PRO A 97 -14.38 -5.86 -45.46
CA PRO A 97 -15.28 -5.37 -46.49
C PRO A 97 -15.39 -6.37 -47.64
N SER A 98 -16.60 -6.44 -48.22
CA SER A 98 -17.02 -7.32 -49.32
C SER A 98 -16.24 -7.12 -50.61
#